data_AF-A0A3C0A2E3-F1
#
_entry.id   AF-A0A3C0A2E3-F1
#
_cell.length_a   1.000
_cell.length_b   1.000
_cell.length_c   1.000
_cell.angle_alpha   90.00
_cell.angle_beta   90.00
_cell.angle_gamma   90.00
#
_symmetry.space_group_name_H-M   'P 1'
#
loop_
_entity.id
_entity.type
_entity.pdbx_description
1 polymer ?
#
loop_
_entity_poly.entity_id
_entity_poly.type
_entity_poly.pdbx_seq_one_letter_code
_entity_poly.pdbx_strand_id
1 'polypeptide(L)'
;MTKEEVLSEVARVTGVSKEDLLSSGRQPRIARGRAVYCYLRKAAGGVSGAVLMKELRISSGAVSCLSHIGAENSERGAFKRLNNVP
;
A
#
# COMPACT_ATOMS: atom_id res chain seq x y z
N MET A 1 -9.51 6.63 5.71
CA MET A 1 -9.70 6.26 4.29
C MET A 1 -10.20 4.83 4.13
N THR A 2 -11.16 4.63 3.25
CA THR A 2 -11.68 3.32 2.82
C THR A 2 -10.69 2.57 1.93
N LYS A 3 -10.94 1.28 1.69
CA LYS A 3 -10.10 0.44 0.82
C LYS A 3 -10.04 0.99 -0.61
N GLU A 4 -11.18 1.30 -1.21
CA GLU A 4 -11.26 1.81 -2.58
C GLU A 4 -10.55 3.17 -2.76
N GLU A 5 -10.63 4.06 -1.77
CA GLU A 5 -9.89 5.34 -1.79
C GLU A 5 -8.38 5.10 -1.82
N VAL A 6 -7.88 4.23 -0.93
CA VAL A 6 -6.44 3.92 -0.91
C VAL A 6 -6.00 3.22 -2.20
N LEU A 7 -6.79 2.28 -2.73
CA LEU A 7 -6.47 1.64 -4.02
C LEU A 7 -6.43 2.64 -5.18
N SER A 8 -7.37 3.58 -5.22
CA SER A 8 -7.40 4.62 -6.26
C SER A 8 -6.19 5.53 -6.17
N GLU A 9 -5.83 5.93 -4.94
CA GLU A 9 -4.70 6.80 -4.71
C GLU A 9 -3.38 6.09 -5.03
N VAL A 10 -3.19 4.85 -4.57
CA VAL A 10 -2.00 4.03 -4.88
C VAL A 10 -1.88 3.80 -6.39
N ALA A 11 -2.98 3.58 -7.10
CA ALA A 11 -2.95 3.45 -8.56
C ALA A 11 -2.51 4.75 -9.24
N ARG A 12 -3.03 5.90 -8.80
CA ARG A 12 -2.70 7.22 -9.33
C ARG A 12 -1.22 7.59 -9.19
N VAL A 13 -0.64 7.27 -8.04
CA VAL A 13 0.74 7.64 -7.67
C VAL A 13 1.79 6.64 -8.15
N THR A 14 1.46 5.34 -8.24
CA THR A 14 2.42 4.31 -8.66
C THR A 14 2.26 3.88 -10.11
N GLY A 15 1.14 4.22 -10.76
CA GLY A 15 0.78 3.75 -12.10
C GLY A 15 0.40 2.26 -12.15
N VAL A 16 0.29 1.58 -11.01
CA VAL A 16 -0.11 0.17 -10.93
C VAL A 16 -1.63 0.08 -10.83
N SER A 17 -2.27 -0.76 -11.65
CA SER A 17 -3.72 -0.92 -11.60
C SER A 17 -4.18 -1.52 -10.27
N LYS A 18 -5.43 -1.24 -9.88
CA LYS A 18 -6.03 -1.78 -8.66
C LYS A 18 -6.04 -3.32 -8.68
N GLU A 19 -6.26 -3.91 -9.85
CA GLU A 19 -6.26 -5.36 -10.03
C GLU A 19 -4.85 -5.93 -9.83
N ASP A 20 -3.81 -5.29 -10.37
CA ASP A 20 -2.43 -5.71 -10.19
C ASP A 20 -2.03 -5.67 -8.70
N LEU A 21 -2.43 -4.62 -7.97
CA LEU A 21 -2.18 -4.49 -6.54
C LEU A 21 -2.78 -5.67 -5.74
N LEU A 22 -3.97 -6.15 -6.13
CA LEU A 22 -4.67 -7.26 -5.47
C LEU A 22 -4.34 -8.64 -6.06
N SER A 23 -3.61 -8.70 -7.17
CA SER A 23 -3.25 -9.95 -7.85
C SER A 23 -2.25 -10.79 -7.05
N SER A 24 -1.83 -11.95 -7.56
CA SER A 24 -0.66 -12.70 -7.05
C SER A 24 0.65 -12.34 -7.75
N GLY A 25 0.65 -11.31 -8.61
CA GLY A 25 1.81 -10.87 -9.38
C GLY A 25 3.02 -10.53 -8.51
N ARG A 26 4.21 -10.90 -8.98
CA ARG A 26 5.51 -10.70 -8.29
C ARG A 26 6.40 -9.64 -8.94
N GLN A 27 5.87 -8.86 -9.88
CA GLN A 27 6.66 -7.85 -10.55
C GLN A 27 7.11 -6.77 -9.55
N PRO A 28 8.35 -6.24 -9.64
CA PRO A 28 8.87 -5.24 -8.71
C PRO A 28 7.96 -4.01 -8.57
N ARG A 29 7.33 -3.57 -9.67
CA ARG A 29 6.37 -2.46 -9.68
C ARG A 29 5.14 -2.74 -8.79
N ILE A 30 4.62 -3.96 -8.85
CA ILE A 30 3.44 -4.40 -8.09
C ILE A 30 3.80 -4.48 -6.60
N ALA A 31 4.99 -5.03 -6.29
CA ALA A 31 5.48 -5.10 -4.92
C ALA A 31 5.64 -3.70 -4.28
N ARG A 32 6.16 -2.72 -5.03
CA ARG A 32 6.20 -1.31 -4.58
C ARG A 32 4.81 -0.74 -4.34
N GLY A 33 3.87 -0.98 -5.26
CA GLY A 33 2.47 -0.58 -5.09
C GLY A 33 1.85 -1.15 -3.82
N ARG A 34 2.05 -2.45 -3.55
CA ARG A 34 1.59 -3.10 -2.32
C ARG A 34 2.23 -2.55 -1.06
N ALA A 35 3.50 -2.16 -1.12
CA ALA A 35 4.18 -1.53 0.00
C ALA A 35 3.48 -0.23 0.42
N VAL A 36 3.20 0.64 -0.56
CA VAL A 36 2.47 1.90 -0.32
C VAL A 36 1.05 1.62 0.16
N TYR A 37 0.33 0.67 -0.44
CA TYR A 37 -1.01 0.27 -0.01
C TYR A 37 -1.04 -0.17 1.46
N CYS A 38 -0.11 -1.05 1.87
CA CYS A 38 0.00 -1.52 3.25
C CYS A 38 0.26 -0.38 4.23
N TYR A 39 1.19 0.53 3.90
CA TYR A 39 1.49 1.70 4.72
C TYR A 39 0.27 2.59 4.89
N LEU A 40 -0.42 2.95 3.80
CA LEU A 40 -1.57 3.86 3.84
C LEU A 40 -2.79 3.27 4.54
N ARG A 41 -3.10 1.99 4.32
CA ARG A 41 -4.18 1.30 5.04
C ARG A 41 -3.91 1.26 6.54
N LYS A 42 -2.65 1.10 6.97
CA LYS A 42 -2.28 1.17 8.38
C LYS A 42 -2.35 2.61 8.91
N ALA A 43 -1.71 3.57 8.24
CA ALA A 43 -1.56 4.93 8.72
C ALA A 43 -2.88 5.74 8.65
N ALA A 44 -3.56 5.73 7.51
CA ALA A 44 -4.78 6.52 7.28
C ALA A 44 -6.09 5.72 7.48
N GLY A 45 -6.00 4.39 7.54
CA GLY A 45 -7.16 3.51 7.72
C GLY A 45 -7.24 2.84 9.09
N GLY A 46 -6.19 2.92 9.92
CA GLY A 46 -6.12 2.21 11.20
C GLY A 46 -6.23 0.68 11.06
N VAL A 47 -5.96 0.14 9.87
CA VAL A 47 -6.26 -1.25 9.52
C VAL A 47 -5.22 -2.19 10.13
N SER A 48 -5.68 -3.28 10.74
CA SER A 48 -4.79 -4.28 11.31
C SER A 48 -4.07 -5.10 10.24
N GLY A 49 -2.90 -5.65 10.60
CA GLY A 49 -2.14 -6.52 9.71
C GLY A 49 -2.95 -7.75 9.25
N ALA A 50 -3.83 -8.28 10.10
CA ALA A 50 -4.67 -9.42 9.76
C ALA A 50 -5.66 -9.14 8.62
N VAL A 51 -6.19 -7.92 8.54
CA VAL A 51 -7.06 -7.50 7.42
C VAL A 51 -6.25 -7.43 6.13
N LEU A 52 -5.05 -6.82 6.17
CA LEU A 52 -4.17 -6.75 5.01
C LEU A 52 -3.73 -8.12 4.50
N MET A 53 -3.47 -9.07 5.41
CA MET A 53 -3.18 -10.46 5.04
C MET A 53 -4.33 -11.08 4.26
N LYS A 54 -5.59 -10.88 4.70
CA LYS A 54 -6.76 -11.39 4.00
C LYS A 54 -6.96 -10.73 2.63
N GLU A 55 -6.78 -9.42 2.56
CA GLU A 55 -6.97 -8.64 1.33
C GLU A 55 -5.95 -8.98 0.24
N LEU A 56 -4.67 -9.07 0.63
CA LEU A 56 -3.56 -9.29 -0.30
C LEU A 56 -3.17 -10.76 -0.43
N ARG A 57 -3.74 -11.65 0.40
CA ARG A 57 -3.42 -13.08 0.47
C ARG A 57 -1.92 -13.34 0.67
N ILE A 58 -1.31 -12.60 1.59
CA ILE A 58 0.12 -12.69 1.93
C ILE A 58 0.32 -12.97 3.42
N SER A 59 1.53 -13.39 3.78
CA SER A 59 1.90 -13.66 5.18
C SER A 59 2.00 -12.38 6.01
N SER A 60 1.89 -12.53 7.34
CA SER A 60 2.09 -11.44 8.30
C SER A 60 3.47 -10.80 8.17
N GLY A 61 4.51 -11.60 7.96
CA GLY A 61 5.88 -11.12 7.70
C GLY A 61 5.97 -10.26 6.44
N ALA A 62 5.30 -10.67 5.35
CA ALA A 62 5.23 -9.88 4.14
C ALA A 62 4.47 -8.56 4.35
N VAL A 63 3.36 -8.55 5.09
CA VAL A 63 2.65 -7.30 5.45
C VAL A 63 3.57 -6.37 6.24
N SER A 64 4.31 -6.88 7.22
CA SER A 64 5.21 -6.07 8.04
C SER A 64 6.33 -5.45 7.21
N CYS A 65 7.01 -6.27 6.39
CA CYS A 65 8.05 -5.84 5.47
C CYS A 65 7.54 -4.77 4.48
N LEU A 66 6.41 -5.02 3.83
CA LEU A 66 5.80 -4.08 2.89
C LEU A 66 5.35 -2.78 3.55
N SER A 67 4.86 -2.83 4.79
CA SER A 67 4.49 -1.61 5.53
C SER A 67 5.72 -0.74 5.81
N HIS A 68 6.84 -1.36 6.18
CA HIS A 68 8.10 -0.67 6.45
C HIS A 68 8.67 -0.04 5.17
N ILE A 69 8.77 -0.83 4.10
CA ILE A 69 9.19 -0.35 2.77
C ILE A 69 8.27 0.77 2.29
N GLY A 70 6.97 0.66 2.52
CA GLY A 70 5.98 1.67 2.14
C GLY A 70 6.21 3.01 2.86
N ALA A 71 6.56 2.98 4.14
CA ALA A 71 6.92 4.18 4.90
C ALA A 71 8.18 4.85 4.31
N GLU A 72 9.26 4.10 4.08
CA GLU A 72 10.50 4.63 3.51
C GLU A 72 10.29 5.24 2.10
N ASN A 73 9.41 4.62 1.30
CA ASN A 73 9.06 5.12 -0.03
C ASN A 73 8.16 6.36 0.02
N SER A 74 7.35 6.51 1.08
CA SER A 74 6.53 7.71 1.30
C SER A 74 7.40 8.94 1.59
N GLU A 75 8.53 8.75 2.28
CA GLU A 75 9.43 9.83 2.69
C GLU A 75 10.40 10.29 1.59
N ARG A 76 10.74 9.42 0.62
CA ARG A 76 11.82 9.64 -0.36
C ARG A 76 11.42 10.25 -1.72
N GLY A 77 10.14 10.51 -2.00
CA GLY A 77 9.74 11.22 -3.23
C GLY A 77 8.23 11.23 -3.48
N ALA A 78 7.72 12.20 -4.26
CA ALA A 78 6.36 12.46 -4.79
C ALA A 78 5.14 12.40 -3.81
N PHE A 79 5.27 11.68 -2.71
CA PHE A 79 4.27 11.30 -1.72
C PHE A 79 4.26 12.20 -0.49
N LYS A 80 5.15 13.19 -0.41
CA LYS A 80 5.13 14.22 0.65
C LYS A 80 3.79 14.99 0.71
N ARG A 81 3.00 14.95 -0.39
CA ARG A 81 1.61 15.45 -0.44
C ARG A 81 0.59 14.60 0.34
N LEU A 82 0.88 13.34 0.67
CA LEU A 82 -0.04 12.44 1.41
C LEU A 82 -0.11 12.73 2.91
N ASN A 83 0.95 13.25 3.52
CA ASN A 83 0.99 13.59 4.95
C ASN A 83 0.45 15.02 5.25
N ASN A 84 -0.17 15.68 4.26
CA ASN A 84 -0.75 17.03 4.38
C ASN A 84 -2.25 17.08 4.05
N VAL A 85 -2.94 15.93 4.06
CA VAL A 85 -4.41 15.93 4.03
C VAL A 85 -4.88 16.17 5.48
N PRO A 86 -5.65 17.24 5.75
CA PRO A 86 -6.11 17.60 7.09
C PRO A 86 -7.02 16.54 7.73
#